data_AF-A0A6V7L494-F1
#
_entry.id   AF-A0A6V7L494-F1
#
_cell.length_a   1.000
_cell.length_b   1.000
_cell.length_c   1.000
_cell.angle_alpha   90.00
_cell.angle_beta   90.00
_cell.angle_gamma   90.00
#
_symmetry.space_group_name_H-M   'P 1'
#
loop_
_entity.id
_entity.type
_entity.pdbx_description
1 polymer ?
#
loop_
_entity_poly.entity_id
_entity_poly.type
_entity_poly.pdbx_seq_one_letter_code
_entity_poly.pdbx_strand_id
1 'polypeptide(L)'
;MWDQLPELILIKIFHHLNCEDRFSIACTCTNWRHVVATPELWRSVTILIDRDLTSGFPLATQLAIKYGEHMRSLELAWTRPHVSSKDTRHSTNVRAKEGIDFFEEIQRKKIQLREVIFSNWFLGTDWNYRGKILWAITHFLT
;
A
#
# COMPACT_ATOMS: atom_id res chain seq x y z
N MET A 1 -22.27 5.85 -20.89
CA MET A 1 -22.66 7.00 -20.03
C MET A 1 -21.53 7.35 -19.06
N TRP A 2 -20.83 6.38 -18.45
CA TRP A 2 -19.64 6.63 -17.63
C TRP A 2 -18.37 7.02 -18.41
N ASP A 3 -18.28 6.65 -19.70
CA ASP A 3 -17.12 6.98 -20.56
C ASP A 3 -17.03 8.45 -20.99
N GLN A 4 -18.04 9.26 -20.65
CA GLN A 4 -18.07 10.70 -20.93
C GLN A 4 -17.53 11.54 -19.78
N LEU A 5 -17.23 10.92 -18.64
CA LEU A 5 -16.63 11.61 -17.50
C LEU A 5 -15.21 12.05 -17.84
N PRO A 6 -14.83 13.32 -17.56
CA PRO A 6 -13.46 13.75 -17.70
C PRO A 6 -12.53 12.90 -16.84
N GLU A 7 -11.36 12.57 -17.39
CA GLU A 7 -10.32 11.78 -16.71
C GLU A 7 -9.99 12.32 -15.32
N LEU A 8 -9.91 13.65 -15.16
CA LEU A 8 -9.67 14.29 -13.87
C LEU A 8 -10.69 13.91 -12.79
N ILE A 9 -11.96 13.72 -13.16
CA ILE A 9 -13.01 13.29 -12.22
C ILE A 9 -12.84 11.83 -11.87
N LEU A 10 -12.52 10.98 -12.85
CA LEU A 10 -12.24 9.56 -12.61
C LEU A 10 -11.02 9.39 -11.69
N ILE A 11 -9.94 10.15 -11.88
CA ILE A 11 -8.78 10.14 -10.97
C ILE A 11 -9.21 10.46 -9.54
N LYS A 12 -10.03 11.51 -9.34
CA LYS A 12 -10.53 11.88 -8.01
C LYS A 12 -11.37 10.76 -7.37
N ILE A 13 -12.24 10.11 -8.14
CA ILE A 13 -13.03 8.98 -7.66
C ILE A 13 -12.12 7.81 -7.29
N PHE A 14 -11.19 7.45 -8.19
CA PHE A 14 -10.29 6.31 -8.02
C PHE A 14 -9.31 6.52 -6.87
N HIS A 15 -9.00 7.77 -6.53
CA HIS A 15 -8.17 8.10 -5.38
C HIS A 15 -8.75 7.57 -4.06
N HIS A 16 -10.08 7.49 -3.93
CA HIS A 16 -10.76 6.96 -2.75
C HIS A 16 -10.84 5.43 -2.71
N LEU A 17 -10.41 4.74 -3.77
CA LEU A 17 -10.43 3.28 -3.84
C LEU A 17 -9.15 2.68 -3.27
N ASN A 18 -9.27 1.51 -2.64
CA ASN A 18 -8.14 0.70 -2.19
C ASN A 18 -7.49 -0.05 -3.37
N CYS A 19 -6.40 -0.77 -3.12
CA CYS A 19 -5.66 -1.51 -4.13
C CYS A 19 -6.52 -2.54 -4.89
N GLU A 20 -7.36 -3.30 -4.17
CA GLU A 20 -8.23 -4.33 -4.76
C GLU A 20 -9.29 -3.73 -5.69
N ASP A 21 -9.94 -2.67 -5.24
CA ASP A 21 -10.93 -1.95 -6.03
C ASP A 21 -10.28 -1.32 -7.27
N ARG A 22 -9.11 -0.68 -7.12
CA ARG A 22 -8.32 -0.10 -8.23
C ARG A 22 -7.95 -1.16 -9.27
N PHE A 23 -7.57 -2.35 -8.85
CA PHE A 23 -7.29 -3.45 -9.77
C PHE A 23 -8.56 -3.93 -10.49
N SER A 24 -9.66 -4.08 -9.77
CA SER A 24 -10.95 -4.49 -10.33
C SER A 24 -11.44 -3.51 -11.39
N ILE A 25 -11.38 -2.19 -11.12
CA ILE A 25 -11.79 -1.17 -12.10
C ILE A 25 -10.86 -1.13 -13.32
N ALA A 26 -9.57 -1.43 -13.18
CA ALA A 26 -8.63 -1.52 -14.31
C ALA A 26 -8.94 -2.69 -15.27
N CYS A 27 -9.76 -3.64 -14.82
CA CYS A 27 -10.22 -4.78 -15.62
C CYS A 27 -11.56 -4.55 -16.31
N THR A 28 -12.28 -3.46 -16.01
CA THR A 28 -13.63 -3.19 -16.55
C THR A 28 -13.61 -2.74 -18.01
N CYS A 29 -12.83 -1.71 -18.35
CA CYS A 29 -12.70 -1.18 -19.69
C CYS A 29 -11.31 -0.55 -19.92
N THR A 30 -10.96 -0.30 -21.18
CA THR A 30 -9.66 0.28 -21.57
C THR A 30 -9.49 1.72 -21.06
N ASN A 31 -10.57 2.50 -21.03
CA ASN A 31 -10.54 3.87 -20.52
C ASN A 31 -10.18 3.89 -19.02
N TRP A 32 -10.84 3.09 -18.19
CA TRP A 32 -10.56 3.04 -16.76
C TRP A 32 -9.18 2.47 -16.46
N ARG A 33 -8.72 1.50 -17.27
CA ARG A 33 -7.33 1.01 -17.19
C ARG A 33 -6.31 2.12 -17.46
N HIS A 34 -6.58 3.00 -18.43
CA HIS A 34 -5.73 4.15 -18.72
C HIS A 34 -5.69 5.11 -17.54
N VAL A 35 -6.86 5.46 -16.99
CA VAL A 35 -6.95 6.34 -15.82
C VAL A 35 -6.23 5.73 -14.60
N VAL A 36 -6.36 4.42 -14.36
CA VAL A 36 -5.63 3.75 -13.28
C VAL A 36 -4.12 3.78 -13.51
N ALA A 37 -3.64 3.87 -14.75
CA ALA A 37 -2.21 4.00 -15.03
C ALA A 37 -1.68 5.45 -14.90
N THR A 38 -2.52 6.43 -14.58
CA THR A 38 -2.09 7.83 -14.47
C THR A 38 -1.18 8.05 -13.26
N PRO A 39 -0.06 8.79 -13.41
CA PRO A 39 0.85 9.08 -12.31
C PRO A 39 0.17 9.76 -11.13
N GLU A 40 -0.79 10.66 -11.39
CA GLU A 40 -1.51 11.44 -10.39
C GLU A 40 -2.21 10.54 -9.36
N LEU A 41 -2.72 9.38 -9.77
CA LEU A 41 -3.39 8.44 -8.88
C LEU A 41 -2.44 7.77 -7.87
N TRP A 42 -1.17 7.64 -8.23
CA TRP A 42 -0.16 6.91 -7.46
C TRP A 42 0.79 7.82 -6.69
N ARG A 43 0.69 9.15 -6.79
CA ARG A 43 1.56 10.07 -6.04
C ARG A 43 1.46 9.90 -4.52
N SER A 44 0.26 9.59 -4.02
CA SER A 44 -0.01 9.30 -2.62
C SER A 44 -0.81 8.01 -2.53
N VAL A 45 -0.28 7.03 -1.78
CA VAL A 45 -0.87 5.69 -1.67
C VAL A 45 -0.92 5.28 -0.21
N THR A 46 -2.09 4.86 0.23
CA THR A 46 -2.30 4.24 1.53
C THR A 46 -2.46 2.74 1.36
N ILE A 47 -1.63 1.96 2.05
CA ILE A 47 -1.70 0.50 2.10
C ILE A 47 -2.09 0.07 3.51
N LEU A 48 -3.19 -0.67 3.60
CA LEU A 48 -3.68 -1.25 4.85
C LEU A 48 -3.06 -2.62 5.05
N ILE A 49 -2.15 -2.77 6.03
CA ILE A 49 -1.38 -4.01 6.22
C ILE A 49 -2.29 -5.20 6.50
N ASP A 50 -3.34 -5.00 7.31
CA ASP A 50 -4.27 -6.04 7.72
C ASP A 50 -5.29 -6.44 6.65
N ARG A 51 -5.31 -5.75 5.50
CA ARG A 51 -6.25 -5.99 4.40
C ARG A 51 -5.56 -6.19 3.05
N ASP A 52 -4.69 -5.26 2.68
CA ASP A 52 -4.09 -5.17 1.33
C ASP A 52 -2.85 -6.08 1.17
N LEU A 53 -2.24 -6.49 2.28
CA LEU A 53 -1.08 -7.39 2.30
C LEU A 53 -1.43 -8.83 2.70
N THR A 54 -2.61 -9.03 3.29
CA THR A 54 -3.09 -10.35 3.73
C THR A 54 -3.65 -11.14 2.55
N SER A 55 -2.93 -12.16 2.05
CA SER A 55 -3.47 -13.24 1.17
C SER A 55 -2.39 -14.11 0.51
N GLY A 56 -1.10 -13.95 0.84
CA GLY A 56 -0.01 -14.69 0.17
C GLY A 56 0.31 -14.20 -1.24
N PHE A 57 -0.52 -13.34 -1.83
CA PHE A 57 -0.25 -12.62 -3.08
C PHE A 57 -0.62 -11.14 -2.88
N PRO A 58 0.26 -10.34 -2.26
CA PRO A 58 -0.04 -8.96 -1.93
C PRO A 58 -0.15 -8.14 -3.22
N LEU A 59 -1.38 -7.94 -3.68
CA LEU A 59 -1.74 -7.13 -4.84
C LEU A 59 -1.18 -5.71 -4.71
N ALA A 60 -1.18 -5.18 -3.49
CA ALA A 60 -0.52 -3.93 -3.14
C ALA A 60 0.97 -3.92 -3.53
N THR A 61 1.72 -5.00 -3.30
CA THR A 61 3.12 -5.13 -3.73
C THR A 61 3.24 -5.04 -5.25
N GLN A 62 2.35 -5.67 -6.00
CA GLN A 62 2.43 -5.65 -7.46
C GLN A 62 2.10 -4.29 -8.04
N LEU A 63 1.09 -3.63 -7.49
CA LEU A 63 0.74 -2.27 -7.86
C LEU A 63 1.87 -1.30 -7.47
N ALA A 64 2.48 -1.50 -6.30
CA ALA A 64 3.65 -0.74 -5.86
C ALA A 64 4.87 -0.94 -6.76
N ILE A 65 5.15 -2.17 -7.20
CA ILE A 65 6.22 -2.44 -8.15
C ILE A 65 5.91 -1.81 -9.52
N LYS A 66 4.66 -1.89 -9.97
CA LYS A 66 4.24 -1.44 -11.30
C LYS A 66 4.18 0.07 -11.43
N TYR A 67 3.66 0.76 -10.42
CA TYR A 67 3.40 2.20 -10.44
C TYR A 67 4.28 2.99 -9.45
N GLY A 68 5.21 2.31 -8.79
CA GLY A 68 6.07 2.86 -7.74
C GLY A 68 6.87 4.08 -8.17
N GLU A 69 7.29 4.16 -9.43
CA GLU A 69 8.04 5.31 -9.95
C GLU A 69 7.32 6.65 -9.81
N HIS A 70 5.98 6.62 -9.77
CA HIS A 70 5.13 7.78 -9.58
C HIS A 70 4.85 8.10 -8.10
N MET A 71 5.15 7.18 -7.19
CA MET A 71 4.92 7.35 -5.76
C MET A 71 5.82 8.40 -5.17
N ARG A 72 5.25 9.24 -4.29
CA ARG A 72 5.95 10.29 -3.54
C ARG A 72 5.64 10.22 -2.06
N SER A 73 4.42 9.86 -1.69
CA SER A 73 4.01 9.63 -0.31
C SER A 73 3.40 8.23 -0.19
N LEU A 74 3.91 7.45 0.75
CA LEU A 74 3.40 6.12 1.07
C LEU A 74 2.95 6.11 2.52
N GLU A 75 1.67 5.85 2.75
CA GLU A 75 1.14 5.61 4.08
C GLU A 75 0.96 4.10 4.29
N LEU A 76 1.58 3.58 5.34
CA LEU A 76 1.26 2.25 5.84
C LEU A 76 0.41 2.38 7.10
N ALA A 77 -0.79 1.80 7.03
CA ALA A 77 -1.75 1.89 8.11
C ALA A 77 -2.32 0.52 8.49
N TRP A 78 -2.86 0.45 9.70
CA TRP A 78 -3.71 -0.66 10.13
C TRP A 78 -5.15 -0.18 10.19
N THR A 79 -6.07 -0.97 9.63
CA THR A 79 -7.51 -0.66 9.66
C THR A 79 -8.05 -0.71 11.09
N ARG A 80 -7.53 -1.65 11.89
CA ARG A 80 -7.88 -1.81 13.30
C ARG A 80 -6.62 -1.93 14.16
N PRO A 81 -6.16 -0.85 14.81
CA PRO A 81 -4.97 -0.89 15.67
C PRO A 81 -5.18 -1.75 16.93
N HIS A 82 -6.45 -1.93 17.34
CA HIS A 82 -6.81 -2.76 18.48
C HIS A 82 -7.19 -4.16 18.01
N VAL A 83 -6.26 -5.09 18.23
CA VAL A 83 -6.42 -6.52 18.04
C VAL A 83 -7.74 -6.96 18.69
N SER A 84 -8.70 -7.38 17.88
CA SER A 84 -9.90 -8.05 18.40
C SER A 84 -9.44 -9.27 19.20
N SER A 85 -10.09 -9.59 20.31
CA SER A 85 -9.73 -10.73 21.19
C SER A 85 -9.64 -12.09 20.48
N LYS A 86 -10.10 -12.18 19.22
CA LYS A 86 -10.01 -13.36 18.34
C LYS A 86 -8.71 -13.44 17.52
N ASP A 87 -7.97 -12.36 17.32
CA ASP A 87 -6.69 -12.38 16.62
C ASP A 87 -5.58 -12.85 17.59
N THR A 88 -4.99 -14.00 17.29
CA THR A 88 -3.88 -14.54 18.10
C THR A 88 -2.59 -13.74 17.85
N ARG A 89 -1.68 -13.70 18.83
CA ARG A 89 -0.35 -13.06 18.66
C ARG A 89 0.39 -13.51 17.39
N HIS A 90 0.13 -14.74 16.94
CA HIS A 90 0.71 -15.29 15.72
C HIS A 90 0.20 -14.57 14.46
N SER A 91 -1.11 -14.31 14.33
CA SER A 91 -1.66 -13.60 13.16
C SER A 91 -1.13 -12.17 13.06
N THR A 92 -0.92 -11.51 14.19
CA THR A 92 -0.40 -10.15 14.23
C THR A 92 1.08 -10.06 13.85
N ASN A 93 1.89 -11.02 14.29
CA ASN A 93 3.30 -11.11 13.88
C ASN A 93 3.45 -11.44 12.39
N VAL A 94 2.57 -12.30 11.84
CA VAL A 94 2.53 -12.59 10.39
C VAL A 94 2.22 -11.32 9.59
N ARG A 95 1.21 -10.54 10.00
CA ARG A 95 0.87 -9.25 9.34
C ARG A 95 2.00 -8.23 9.43
N ALA A 96 2.67 -8.13 10.58
CA ALA A 96 3.84 -7.26 10.73
C ALA A 96 4.99 -7.67 9.81
N LYS A 97 5.20 -8.98 9.61
CA LYS A 97 6.16 -9.50 8.65
C LYS A 97 5.78 -9.16 7.22
N GLU A 98 4.52 -9.32 6.83
CA GLU A 98 4.04 -8.96 5.48
C GLU A 98 4.28 -7.48 5.16
N GLY A 99 4.08 -6.58 6.14
CA GLY A 99 4.43 -5.17 6.00
C GLY A 99 5.93 -4.90 5.80
N ILE A 100 6.79 -5.68 6.43
CA ILE A 100 8.26 -5.60 6.24
C ILE A 100 8.65 -6.12 4.87
N ASP A 101 8.13 -7.27 4.48
CA ASP A 101 8.40 -7.87 3.18
C ASP A 101 7.99 -6.90 2.05
N PHE A 102 6.85 -6.21 2.20
CA PHE A 102 6.43 -5.12 1.31
C PHE A 102 7.44 -3.97 1.23
N PHE A 103 7.99 -3.52 2.36
CA PHE A 103 9.02 -2.47 2.35
C PHE A 103 10.31 -2.91 1.70
N GLU A 104 10.78 -4.14 1.98
CA GLU A 104 11.98 -4.70 1.37
C GLU A 104 11.84 -4.75 -0.17
N GLU A 105 10.63 -5.06 -0.66
CA GLU A 105 10.30 -5.01 -2.10
C GLU A 105 10.40 -3.59 -2.69
N ILE A 106 9.85 -2.60 -1.99
CA ILE A 106 9.93 -1.20 -2.41
C ILE A 106 11.39 -0.73 -2.44
N GLN A 107 12.17 -1.05 -1.41
CA GLN A 107 13.60 -0.73 -1.33
C GLN A 107 14.39 -1.38 -2.47
N ARG A 108 14.12 -2.67 -2.73
CA ARG A 108 14.77 -3.39 -3.83
C ARG A 108 14.51 -2.74 -5.18
N LYS A 109 13.32 -2.18 -5.38
CA LYS A 109 12.95 -1.44 -6.60
C LYS A 109 13.46 0.00 -6.62
N LYS A 110 14.10 0.48 -5.55
CA LYS A 110 14.63 1.85 -5.41
C LYS A 110 13.56 2.91 -5.70
N ILE A 111 12.34 2.67 -5.24
CA ILE A 111 11.24 3.61 -5.41
C ILE A 111 11.57 4.90 -4.63
N GLN A 112 11.55 6.05 -5.31
CA GLN A 112 11.90 7.34 -4.71
C GLN A 112 10.70 7.97 -3.98
N LEU A 113 10.47 7.52 -2.75
CA LEU A 113 9.51 8.14 -1.84
C LEU A 113 10.11 9.40 -1.23
N ARG A 114 9.30 10.47 -1.13
CA ARG A 114 9.65 11.69 -0.39
C ARG A 114 9.18 11.63 1.05
N GLU A 115 8.13 10.85 1.30
CA GLU A 115 7.48 10.75 2.59
C GLU A 115 6.99 9.31 2.80
N VAL A 116 7.19 8.82 4.02
CA VAL A 116 6.63 7.55 4.49
C VAL A 116 5.91 7.82 5.80
N ILE A 117 4.61 7.54 5.81
CA ILE A 117 3.71 7.77 6.95
C ILE A 117 3.36 6.43 7.57
N PHE A 118 3.46 6.34 8.89
CA PHE A 118 3.06 5.18 9.66
C PHE A 118 1.87 5.55 10.53
N SER A 119 0.67 5.09 10.14
CA SER A 119 -0.57 5.43 10.83
C SER A 119 -1.13 4.22 11.57
N ASN A 120 -1.66 4.43 12.77
CA ASN A 120 -2.26 3.36 13.58
C ASN A 120 -1.36 2.13 13.73
N TRP A 121 -0.04 2.34 13.76
CA TRP A 121 0.91 1.25 13.65
C TRP A 121 0.88 0.36 14.90
N PHE A 122 0.67 -0.94 14.70
CA PHE A 122 0.80 -1.91 15.77
C PHE A 122 2.25 -2.40 15.88
N LEU A 123 2.96 -1.93 16.90
CA LEU A 123 4.25 -2.50 17.28
C LEU A 123 4.01 -3.85 17.95
N GLY A 124 4.03 -4.92 17.16
CA GLY A 124 4.04 -6.30 17.65
C GLY A 124 5.02 -6.50 18.82
N THR A 125 4.78 -7.52 19.63
CA THR A 125 5.62 -7.81 20.81
C THR A 125 7.01 -8.34 20.44
N ASP A 126 7.24 -8.66 19.17
CA ASP A 126 8.52 -9.14 18.66
C ASP A 126 9.42 -7.96 18.26
N TRP A 127 10.53 -7.83 18.99
CA TRP A 127 11.53 -6.77 18.80
C TRP A 127 12.24 -6.86 17.45
N ASN A 128 12.30 -8.03 16.82
CA ASN A 128 12.96 -8.18 15.52
C ASN A 128 12.27 -7.38 14.42
N TYR A 129 10.93 -7.38 14.39
CA TYR A 129 10.18 -6.62 13.39
C TYR A 129 10.33 -5.12 13.58
N ARG A 130 10.39 -4.65 14.84
CA ARG A 130 10.65 -3.24 15.15
C ARG A 130 12.01 -2.79 14.64
N GLY A 131 13.06 -3.59 14.87
CA GLY A 131 14.41 -3.30 14.41
C GLY A 131 14.51 -3.22 12.90
N LYS A 132 13.87 -4.16 12.18
CA LYS A 132 13.85 -4.17 10.71
C LYS A 132 13.14 -2.97 10.11
N ILE A 133 12.00 -2.55 10.69
CA ILE A 133 11.27 -1.38 10.21
C ILE A 133 12.09 -0.11 10.42
N LEU A 134 12.68 0.07 11.61
CA LEU A 134 13.53 1.21 11.91
C LEU A 134 14.73 1.25 10.95
N TRP A 135 15.36 0.11 10.69
CA TRP A 135 16.44 0.00 9.72
C TRP A 135 15.98 0.35 8.29
N ALA A 136 14.80 -0.13 7.89
CA ALA A 136 14.25 0.15 6.57
C ALA A 136 13.95 1.65 6.40
N ILE A 137 13.38 2.31 7.41
CA ILE A 137 13.11 3.75 7.41
C ILE A 137 14.42 4.55 7.32
N THR A 138 15.43 4.21 8.11
CA THR A 138 16.70 4.96 8.13
C THR A 138 17.45 4.87 6.81
N HIS A 139 17.33 3.75 6.09
CA HIS A 139 17.95 3.58 4.77
C HIS A 139 17.11 4.12 3.60
N PHE A 140 15.84 4.48 3.85
CA PHE A 140 14.97 5.03 2.81
C PHE A 140 15.10 6.56 2.67
N LEU A 141 15.47 7.25 3.75
CA LEU A 141 15.55 8.72 3.82
C LEU A 141 16.96 9.29 3.62
N THR A 142 17.96 8.44 3.36
CA THR A 142 19.36 8.79 3.06
C THR A 142 19.67 8.60 1.59
#